data_AF-A0A7R6PS36-F1
#
_entry.id   AF-A0A7R6PS36-F1
#
_cell.length_a   1.000
_cell.length_b   1.000
_cell.length_c   1.000
_cell.angle_alpha   90.00
_cell.angle_beta   90.00
_cell.angle_gamma   90.00
#
_symmetry.space_group_name_H-M   'P 1'
#
loop_
_entity.id
_entity.type
_entity.pdbx_description
1 polymer ?
#
loop_
_entity_poly.entity_id
_entity_poly.type
_entity_poly.pdbx_seq_one_letter_code
_entity_poly.pdbx_strand_id
1 'polypeptide(L)'
;MRLIDLDNDGKCEIAVSLTHFALYPCSFIVFKDNPENKLIKVQHPGWILDACAKDLNKDGKKELYLSGTNNFLQHEKSEEIGIAIEGDWDKYGEIILNKRDKREMAEKVNPFYKIVYVRFGFNPFIIKHSVWQFSILSCKMENTKDAISFYCDLISTNKLQSDKNYFQNINLREFSFSYMLEKCLCSFWNSAYFEKLNISIPSDKLKELLKTRYYNGKNWQEKFCYIERAKKKF
;
A
#
# COMPACT_ATOMS: atom_id res chain seq x y z
N MET A 1 11.65 2.47 9.18
CA MET A 1 12.33 3.71 8.71
C MET A 1 12.89 3.45 7.32
N ARG A 2 12.80 4.44 6.44
CA ARG A 2 13.34 4.42 5.07
C ARG A 2 14.01 5.76 4.78
N LEU A 3 14.96 5.75 3.86
CA LEU A 3 15.49 6.94 3.22
C LEU A 3 14.83 7.02 1.85
N ILE A 4 14.20 8.15 1.55
CA ILE A 4 13.59 8.46 0.25
C ILE A 4 14.03 9.87 -0.11
N ASP A 5 14.22 10.18 -1.37
CA ASP A 5 14.37 11.56 -1.85
C ASP A 5 13.03 11.90 -2.51
N LEU A 6 12.13 12.58 -1.80
CA LEU A 6 10.73 12.82 -2.16
C LEU A 6 10.55 14.17 -2.82
N ASP A 7 11.21 15.21 -2.31
CA ASP A 7 11.14 16.55 -2.91
C ASP A 7 12.06 16.73 -4.13
N ASN A 8 12.88 15.71 -4.44
CA ASN A 8 13.77 15.67 -5.60
C ASN A 8 14.92 16.69 -5.52
N ASP A 9 15.32 17.11 -4.31
CA ASP A 9 16.48 17.99 -4.09
C ASP A 9 17.84 17.25 -4.10
N GLY A 10 17.82 15.93 -4.27
CA GLY A 10 19.00 15.06 -4.30
C GLY A 10 19.50 14.62 -2.92
N LYS A 11 18.82 15.01 -1.83
CA LYS A 11 19.07 14.52 -0.47
C LYS A 11 17.92 13.62 -0.05
N CYS A 12 18.24 12.58 0.71
CA CYS A 12 17.21 11.70 1.24
C CYS A 12 16.57 12.29 2.50
N GLU A 13 15.25 12.41 2.51
CA GLU A 13 14.40 12.54 3.68
C GLU A 13 14.23 11.22 4.44
N ILE A 14 13.86 11.35 5.71
CA ILE A 14 13.61 10.21 6.60
C ILE A 14 12.11 9.92 6.64
N ALA A 15 11.73 8.75 6.13
CA ALA A 15 10.37 8.22 6.23
C ALA A 15 10.23 7.26 7.42
N VAL A 16 9.26 7.53 8.30
CA VAL A 16 8.98 6.76 9.51
C VAL A 16 7.52 6.29 9.52
N SER A 17 7.29 5.04 9.88
CA SER A 17 5.97 4.46 10.11
C SER A 17 5.83 4.15 11.60
N LEU A 18 4.84 4.76 12.26
CA LEU A 18 4.53 4.59 13.67
C LEU A 18 3.17 3.91 13.79
N THR A 19 3.14 2.69 14.31
CA THR A 19 1.94 1.84 14.29
C THR A 19 1.49 1.50 15.71
N HIS A 20 0.19 1.66 15.98
CA HIS A 20 -0.41 1.23 17.25
C HIS A 20 -1.14 -0.12 17.07
N PHE A 21 -0.50 -1.21 17.51
CA PHE A 21 -1.00 -2.58 17.32
C PHE A 21 -2.46 -2.80 17.76
N ALA A 22 -2.87 -2.27 18.91
CA ALA A 22 -4.23 -2.54 19.42
C ALA A 22 -5.35 -1.74 18.73
N LEU A 23 -5.02 -0.61 18.09
CA LEU A 23 -6.02 0.39 17.68
C LEU A 23 -6.00 0.70 16.20
N TYR A 24 -4.94 0.28 15.48
CA TYR A 24 -4.80 0.44 14.04
C TYR A 24 -5.19 1.85 13.57
N PRO A 25 -4.49 2.86 14.08
CA PRO A 25 -3.90 3.73 13.08
C PRO A 25 -2.40 3.60 13.01
N CYS A 26 -1.90 3.66 11.78
CA CYS A 26 -0.52 3.97 11.46
C CYS A 26 -0.41 5.48 11.18
N SER A 27 0.66 6.08 11.66
CA SER A 27 1.12 7.41 11.23
C SER A 27 2.42 7.24 10.44
N PHE A 28 2.35 7.48 9.14
CA PHE A 28 3.51 7.55 8.27
C PHE A 28 3.92 9.02 8.12
N ILE A 29 5.19 9.34 8.33
CA ILE A 29 5.70 10.73 8.32
C ILE A 29 7.00 10.77 7.53
N VAL A 30 7.14 11.79 6.68
CA VAL A 30 8.40 12.09 5.97
C VAL A 30 8.95 13.40 6.50
N PHE A 31 10.17 13.35 7.04
CA PHE A 31 10.90 14.48 7.60
C PHE A 31 11.99 14.92 6.65
N LYS A 32 12.03 16.21 6.31
CA LYS A 32 13.01 16.77 5.37
C LYS A 32 14.43 16.67 5.92
N ASP A 33 14.67 17.36 7.03
CA ASP A 33 15.99 17.47 7.66
C ASP A 33 15.95 17.36 9.19
N ASN A 34 14.80 17.62 9.81
CA ASN A 34 14.61 17.55 11.25
C ASN A 34 13.16 17.18 11.65
N PRO A 35 12.90 16.83 12.92
CA PRO A 35 11.56 16.41 13.37
C PRO A 35 10.44 17.47 13.28
N GLU A 36 10.80 18.75 13.18
CA GLU A 36 9.84 19.87 13.04
C GLU A 36 9.49 20.13 11.58
N ASN A 37 10.41 19.82 10.65
CA ASN A 37 10.26 20.03 9.22
C ASN A 37 9.75 18.76 8.50
N LYS A 38 8.43 18.68 8.34
CA LYS A 38 7.75 17.54 7.71
C LYS A 38 7.31 17.90 6.31
N LEU A 39 7.54 17.00 5.35
CA LEU A 39 6.96 17.12 4.02
C LEU A 39 5.50 16.64 4.02
N ILE A 40 5.25 15.51 4.70
CA ILE A 40 3.92 14.91 4.74
C ILE A 40 3.71 14.06 5.98
N LYS A 41 2.46 13.98 6.43
CA LYS A 41 1.99 12.99 7.40
C LYS A 41 0.74 12.31 6.89
N VAL A 42 0.73 10.97 6.90
CA VAL A 42 -0.40 10.12 6.51
C VAL A 42 -0.90 9.34 7.71
N GLN A 43 -2.14 9.56 8.11
CA GLN A 43 -2.84 8.73 9.08
C GLN A 43 -3.64 7.66 8.34
N HIS A 44 -3.35 6.39 8.62
CA HIS A 44 -3.82 5.25 7.85
C HIS A 44 -4.57 4.23 8.74
N PRO A 45 -5.69 3.62 8.28
CA PRO A 45 -6.52 2.69 9.06
C PRO A 45 -5.95 1.25 9.20
N GLY A 46 -4.67 1.07 8.96
CA GLY A 46 -3.98 -0.21 9.09
C GLY A 46 -2.49 0.05 9.26
N TRP A 47 -1.64 -0.72 8.59
CA TRP A 47 -0.18 -0.58 8.69
C TRP A 47 0.39 -0.10 7.35
N ILE A 48 1.36 0.80 7.41
CA ILE A 48 2.25 1.09 6.28
C ILE A 48 3.57 0.38 6.53
N LEU A 49 3.89 -0.58 5.67
CA LEU A 49 5.04 -1.47 5.80
C LEU A 49 6.21 -1.03 4.94
N ASP A 50 5.92 -0.48 3.76
CA ASP A 50 6.96 -0.02 2.85
C ASP A 50 6.56 1.29 2.16
N ALA A 51 7.59 2.01 1.72
CA ALA A 51 7.44 3.27 1.04
C ALA A 51 8.57 3.48 0.03
N CYS A 52 8.26 4.11 -1.10
CA CYS A 52 9.26 4.62 -2.03
C CYS A 52 8.79 5.91 -2.70
N ALA A 53 9.74 6.76 -3.10
CA ALA A 53 9.49 7.92 -3.93
C ALA A 53 10.09 7.70 -5.33
N LYS A 54 9.32 7.97 -6.39
CA LYS A 54 9.79 7.83 -7.78
C LYS A 54 9.01 8.79 -8.67
N ASP A 55 9.68 9.35 -9.68
CA ASP A 55 9.06 10.18 -10.71
C ASP A 55 8.69 9.26 -11.89
N LEU A 56 7.50 8.66 -11.85
CA LEU A 56 7.04 7.75 -12.91
C LEU A 56 6.36 8.49 -14.06
N ASN A 57 5.80 9.68 -13.84
CA ASN A 57 5.22 10.48 -14.92
C ASN A 57 6.24 11.35 -15.67
N LYS A 58 7.47 11.47 -15.15
CA LYS A 58 8.59 12.23 -15.72
C LYS A 58 8.31 13.74 -15.73
N ASP A 59 7.58 14.25 -14.74
CA ASP A 59 7.30 15.68 -14.59
C ASP A 59 8.33 16.43 -13.73
N GLY A 60 9.33 15.71 -13.18
CA GLY A 60 10.38 16.26 -12.34
C GLY A 60 10.01 16.30 -10.85
N LYS A 61 8.78 15.96 -10.48
CA LYS A 61 8.35 15.76 -9.09
C LYS A 61 8.08 14.28 -8.86
N LYS A 62 8.59 13.76 -7.75
CA LYS A 62 8.37 12.34 -7.41
C LYS A 62 6.99 12.14 -6.82
N GLU A 63 6.38 11.00 -7.12
CA GLU A 63 5.22 10.50 -6.39
C GLU A 63 5.67 9.61 -5.23
N LEU A 64 4.88 9.61 -4.16
CA LEU A 64 5.07 8.73 -3.01
C LEU A 64 4.18 7.49 -3.15
N TYR A 65 4.78 6.31 -3.13
CA TYR A 65 4.09 5.04 -3.14
C TYR A 65 4.23 4.38 -1.77
N LEU A 66 3.11 3.87 -1.24
CA LEU A 66 3.05 3.17 0.05
C LEU A 66 2.41 1.80 -0.13
N SER A 67 2.88 0.82 0.62
CA SER A 67 2.26 -0.52 0.71
C SER A 67 2.03 -0.92 2.16
N GLY A 68 1.11 -1.85 2.37
CA GLY A 68 0.81 -2.39 3.69
C GLY A 68 -0.59 -2.98 3.75
N THR A 69 -1.35 -2.58 4.78
CA THR A 69 -2.63 -3.20 5.10
C THR A 69 -3.72 -2.20 5.45
N ASN A 70 -4.97 -2.55 5.21
CA ASN A 70 -6.14 -1.87 5.77
C ASN A 70 -6.90 -2.81 6.70
N ASN A 71 -7.06 -2.40 7.95
CA ASN A 71 -7.65 -3.22 9.01
C ASN A 71 -9.05 -2.72 9.42
N PHE A 72 -9.62 -1.75 8.69
CA PHE A 72 -10.96 -1.19 8.94
C PHE A 72 -12.03 -1.72 7.96
N LEU A 73 -11.63 -2.47 6.92
CA LEU A 73 -12.58 -2.96 5.90
C LEU A 73 -13.42 -4.15 6.35
N GLN A 74 -12.86 -5.02 7.18
CA GLN A 74 -13.55 -6.16 7.75
C GLN A 74 -13.05 -6.39 9.18
N HIS A 75 -13.96 -6.76 10.08
CA HIS A 75 -13.58 -7.17 11.43
C HIS A 75 -12.60 -8.35 11.35
N GLU A 76 -11.48 -8.24 12.09
CA GLU A 76 -10.47 -9.29 12.27
C GLU A 76 -9.66 -9.69 11.03
N LYS A 77 -9.71 -8.90 9.94
CA LYS A 77 -8.90 -9.15 8.74
C LYS A 77 -8.06 -7.94 8.36
N SER A 78 -6.92 -8.26 7.76
CA SER A 78 -5.98 -7.33 7.16
C SER A 78 -6.07 -7.48 5.65
N GLU A 79 -6.57 -6.47 4.94
CA GLU A 79 -6.58 -6.46 3.46
C GLU A 79 -5.33 -5.77 2.93
N GLU A 80 -4.69 -6.35 1.91
CA GLU A 80 -3.50 -5.77 1.29
C GLU A 80 -3.87 -4.54 0.43
N ILE A 81 -3.04 -3.50 0.54
CA ILE A 81 -3.31 -2.22 -0.12
C ILE A 81 -2.09 -1.63 -0.82
N GLY A 82 -2.34 -0.78 -1.80
CA GLY A 82 -1.35 0.10 -2.40
C GLY A 82 -1.86 1.53 -2.38
N ILE A 83 -0.96 2.48 -2.21
CA ILE A 83 -1.30 3.91 -2.25
C ILE A 83 -0.29 4.60 -3.14
N ALA A 84 -0.77 5.46 -4.04
CA ALA A 84 0.05 6.45 -4.73
C ALA A 84 -0.43 7.85 -4.34
N ILE A 85 0.51 8.73 -4.04
CA ILE A 85 0.28 10.09 -3.59
C ILE A 85 1.12 11.01 -4.46
N GLU A 86 0.44 11.91 -5.17
CA GLU A 86 1.06 13.05 -5.82
C GLU A 86 0.70 14.30 -5.01
N GLY A 87 1.68 15.17 -4.77
CA GLY A 87 1.50 16.37 -3.99
C GLY A 87 2.51 17.45 -4.33
N ASP A 88 2.28 18.62 -3.75
CA ASP A 88 3.26 19.70 -3.75
C ASP A 88 4.08 19.61 -2.46
N TRP A 89 5.27 18.99 -2.53
CA TRP A 89 6.07 18.66 -1.35
C TRP A 89 6.64 19.89 -0.61
N ASP A 90 6.65 21.06 -1.26
CA ASP A 90 6.96 22.35 -0.63
C ASP A 90 5.88 22.78 0.38
N LYS A 91 4.69 22.17 0.34
CA LYS A 91 3.59 22.45 1.25
C LYS A 91 3.34 21.27 2.17
N TYR A 92 3.63 21.48 3.46
CA TYR A 92 3.19 20.51 4.46
C TYR A 92 1.67 20.32 4.42
N GLY A 93 1.25 19.07 4.48
CA GLY A 93 -0.13 18.74 4.75
C GLY A 93 -0.29 17.36 5.38
N GLU A 94 -1.36 17.23 6.15
CA GLU A 94 -1.78 15.95 6.68
C GLU A 94 -2.81 15.31 5.75
N ILE A 95 -2.59 14.04 5.43
CA ILE A 95 -3.58 13.15 4.82
C ILE A 95 -4.15 12.30 5.95
N ILE A 96 -5.46 12.40 6.18
CA ILE A 96 -6.17 11.56 7.13
C ILE A 96 -7.02 10.60 6.30
N LEU A 97 -6.63 9.32 6.24
CA LEU A 97 -7.35 8.27 5.51
C LEU A 97 -8.32 7.49 6.40
N ASN A 98 -8.34 7.77 7.70
CA ASN A 98 -9.15 7.05 8.67
C ASN A 98 -10.05 7.98 9.49
N LYS A 99 -11.30 7.55 9.70
CA LYS A 99 -12.19 8.09 10.73
C LYS A 99 -12.11 7.14 11.94
N ARG A 100 -11.16 7.43 12.84
CA ARG A 100 -10.72 6.51 13.91
C ARG A 100 -11.87 6.05 14.82
N ASP A 101 -12.79 6.95 15.12
CA ASP A 101 -13.97 6.73 15.95
C ASP A 101 -14.94 5.71 15.35
N LYS A 102 -15.08 5.72 14.01
CA LYS A 102 -16.02 4.84 13.29
C LYS A 102 -15.38 3.60 12.68
N ARG A 103 -14.06 3.51 12.71
CA ARG A 103 -13.29 2.52 11.92
C ARG A 103 -13.69 2.55 10.44
N GLU A 104 -13.73 3.74 9.88
CA GLU A 104 -14.07 3.95 8.47
C GLU A 104 -12.93 4.62 7.70
N MET A 105 -12.95 4.49 6.38
CA MET A 105 -12.10 5.27 5.49
C MET A 105 -12.59 6.73 5.41
N ALA A 106 -11.66 7.66 5.20
CA ALA A 106 -12.00 9.06 5.00
C ALA A 106 -12.64 9.30 3.63
N GLU A 107 -13.69 10.11 3.59
CA GLU A 107 -14.37 10.39 2.31
C GLU A 107 -13.62 11.39 1.44
N LYS A 108 -12.89 12.29 2.10
CA LYS A 108 -12.14 13.33 1.43
C LYS A 108 -10.77 13.46 2.04
N VAL A 109 -9.84 13.90 1.21
CA VAL A 109 -8.44 14.10 1.59
C VAL A 109 -8.04 15.55 1.39
N ASN A 110 -6.89 15.93 1.94
CA ASN A 110 -6.38 17.29 1.85
C ASN A 110 -6.26 17.75 0.38
N PRO A 111 -6.70 18.99 0.05
CA PRO A 111 -6.76 19.49 -1.32
C PRO A 111 -5.42 19.54 -2.07
N PHE A 112 -4.29 19.50 -1.37
CA PHE A 112 -2.97 19.56 -1.98
C PHE A 112 -2.51 18.23 -2.58
N TYR A 113 -3.21 17.12 -2.30
CA TYR A 113 -2.79 15.79 -2.70
C TYR A 113 -3.80 15.12 -3.62
N LYS A 114 -3.30 14.47 -4.68
CA LYS A 114 -4.04 13.45 -5.41
C LYS A 114 -3.65 12.10 -4.85
N ILE A 115 -4.66 11.31 -4.49
CA ILE A 115 -4.43 10.03 -3.82
C ILE A 115 -5.21 8.95 -4.56
N VAL A 116 -4.49 7.90 -4.92
CA VAL A 116 -5.08 6.65 -5.40
C VAL A 116 -4.85 5.62 -4.31
N TYR A 117 -5.93 4.96 -3.92
CA TYR A 117 -5.91 3.92 -2.90
C TYR A 117 -6.50 2.66 -3.51
N VAL A 118 -5.66 1.65 -3.68
CA VAL A 118 -6.02 0.36 -4.27
C VAL A 118 -6.03 -0.72 -3.20
N ARG A 119 -7.01 -1.61 -3.27
CA ARG A 119 -7.01 -2.89 -2.54
C ARG A 119 -6.77 -4.04 -3.51
N PHE A 120 -5.98 -5.01 -3.06
CA PHE A 120 -5.71 -6.25 -3.79
C PHE A 120 -6.66 -7.38 -3.40
N GLY A 121 -7.49 -7.17 -2.38
CA GLY A 121 -8.51 -8.10 -1.92
C GLY A 121 -7.93 -9.24 -1.09
N PHE A 122 -8.63 -9.60 -0.03
CA PHE A 122 -8.23 -10.66 0.89
C PHE A 122 -8.31 -12.05 0.23
N ASN A 123 -7.25 -12.86 0.38
CA ASN A 123 -7.23 -14.24 -0.09
C ASN A 123 -7.79 -15.20 0.98
N PRO A 124 -8.98 -15.80 0.80
CA PRO A 124 -9.57 -16.66 1.81
C PRO A 124 -9.09 -18.12 1.77
N PHE A 125 -8.34 -18.52 0.74
CA PHE A 125 -8.03 -19.93 0.51
C PHE A 125 -6.87 -20.46 1.34
N ILE A 126 -6.09 -19.55 1.94
CA ILE A 126 -4.88 -19.88 2.71
C ILE A 126 -5.06 -19.53 4.20
N ILE A 127 -6.29 -19.13 4.62
CA ILE A 127 -6.61 -18.72 6.00
C ILE A 127 -6.23 -19.77 7.04
N LYS A 128 -6.26 -21.08 6.71
CA LYS A 128 -5.82 -22.15 7.64
C LYS A 128 -4.40 -21.95 8.19
N HIS A 129 -3.59 -21.11 7.55
CA HIS A 129 -2.19 -20.88 7.87
C HIS A 129 -1.84 -19.42 8.21
N SER A 130 -2.75 -18.45 8.03
CA SER A 130 -2.50 -17.04 8.34
C SER A 130 -3.77 -16.21 8.49
N VAL A 131 -3.76 -15.32 9.48
CA VAL A 131 -4.79 -14.28 9.68
C VAL A 131 -4.38 -12.91 9.12
N TRP A 132 -3.13 -12.75 8.67
CA TRP A 132 -2.57 -11.44 8.34
C TRP A 132 -1.92 -11.40 6.96
N GLN A 133 -2.50 -10.58 6.09
CA GLN A 133 -2.06 -10.38 4.70
C GLN A 133 -1.64 -8.93 4.53
N PHE A 134 -0.58 -8.69 3.76
CA PHE A 134 -0.06 -7.36 3.53
C PHE A 134 0.68 -7.28 2.19
N SER A 135 0.95 -6.06 1.75
CA SER A 135 1.77 -5.83 0.56
C SER A 135 3.13 -5.19 0.87
N ILE A 136 4.14 -5.53 0.07
CA ILE A 136 5.47 -4.91 0.03
C ILE A 136 5.70 -4.29 -1.36
N LEU A 137 6.44 -3.19 -1.42
CA LEU A 137 6.83 -2.56 -2.69
C LEU A 137 8.08 -3.22 -3.30
N SER A 138 8.04 -3.45 -4.61
CA SER A 138 9.24 -3.62 -5.42
C SER A 138 9.66 -2.29 -6.03
N CYS A 139 10.35 -1.46 -5.25
CA CYS A 139 10.96 -0.24 -5.78
C CYS A 139 12.41 -0.46 -6.24
N LYS A 140 13.00 -1.63 -5.94
CA LYS A 140 14.43 -1.92 -6.13
C LYS A 140 14.82 -2.43 -7.51
N MET A 141 13.86 -2.79 -8.36
CA MET A 141 14.17 -3.29 -9.70
C MET A 141 14.28 -2.11 -10.68
N GLU A 142 15.51 -1.63 -10.89
CA GLU A 142 15.85 -0.56 -11.86
C GLU A 142 15.34 -0.83 -13.29
N ASN A 143 15.04 -2.08 -13.62
CA ASN A 143 14.64 -2.51 -14.96
C ASN A 143 13.18 -2.22 -15.31
N THR A 144 12.31 -1.90 -14.36
CA THR A 144 10.95 -1.42 -14.64
C THR A 144 10.90 0.10 -14.47
N LYS A 145 11.53 0.82 -15.41
CA LYS A 145 11.62 2.29 -15.34
C LYS A 145 10.25 2.96 -15.26
N ASP A 146 9.23 2.35 -15.85
CA ASP A 146 7.89 2.95 -16.00
C ASP A 146 6.80 2.24 -15.18
N ALA A 147 7.17 1.40 -14.20
CA ALA A 147 6.20 0.71 -13.36
C ALA A 147 6.59 0.65 -11.88
N ILE A 148 5.57 0.43 -11.05
CA ILE A 148 5.69 0.10 -9.63
C ILE A 148 5.01 -1.25 -9.36
N SER A 149 5.71 -2.17 -8.70
CA SER A 149 5.15 -3.48 -8.32
C SER A 149 4.83 -3.57 -6.83
N PHE A 150 3.76 -4.30 -6.53
CA PHE A 150 3.32 -4.68 -5.20
C PHE A 150 3.33 -6.20 -5.11
N TYR A 151 4.09 -6.75 -4.16
CA TYR A 151 4.01 -8.15 -3.77
C TYR A 151 3.00 -8.26 -2.64
N CYS A 152 1.97 -9.09 -2.80
CA CYS A 152 1.02 -9.38 -1.74
C CYS A 152 1.45 -10.67 -1.04
N ASP A 153 1.84 -10.51 0.20
CA ASP A 153 2.48 -11.49 1.04
C ASP A 153 1.54 -11.96 2.16
N LEU A 154 1.73 -13.20 2.58
CA LEU A 154 1.18 -13.74 3.82
C LEU A 154 2.28 -13.92 4.86
N ILE A 155 2.04 -13.51 6.11
CA ILE A 155 2.82 -14.02 7.25
C ILE A 155 2.19 -15.35 7.66
N SER A 156 2.81 -16.47 7.34
CA SER A 156 2.37 -17.77 7.87
C SER A 156 2.69 -17.85 9.36
N THR A 157 1.69 -18.06 10.21
CA THR A 157 1.88 -18.31 11.65
C THR A 157 2.20 -19.79 11.94
N ASN A 158 2.00 -20.68 10.97
CA ASN A 158 2.19 -22.12 11.12
C ASN A 158 3.27 -22.67 10.18
N LYS A 159 4.23 -23.40 10.76
CA LYS A 159 5.07 -24.49 10.22
C LYS A 159 5.27 -24.58 8.69
N LEU A 160 5.57 -23.48 7.99
CA LEU A 160 6.48 -23.54 6.86
C LEU A 160 7.92 -23.43 7.38
N GLN A 161 8.20 -24.22 8.42
CA GLN A 161 9.54 -24.39 8.96
C GLN A 161 10.34 -25.15 7.89
N SER A 162 11.08 -24.42 7.06
CA SER A 162 12.45 -24.88 6.80
C SER A 162 13.17 -24.96 8.15
N ASP A 163 14.17 -25.83 8.29
CA ASP A 163 14.93 -26.15 9.52
C ASP A 163 15.62 -24.98 10.26
N LYS A 164 15.26 -23.73 9.97
CA LYS A 164 15.77 -22.51 10.57
C LYS A 164 14.58 -21.64 10.97
N ASN A 165 14.56 -21.19 12.23
CA ASN A 165 13.51 -20.42 12.92
C ASN A 165 13.17 -19.03 12.32
N TYR A 166 13.02 -18.91 11.00
CA TYR A 166 12.69 -17.66 10.32
C TYR A 166 11.29 -17.73 9.72
N PHE A 167 10.48 -16.71 10.00
CA PHE A 167 9.28 -16.43 9.23
C PHE A 167 9.69 -16.16 7.77
N GLN A 168 9.19 -16.96 6.82
CA GLN A 168 9.32 -16.64 5.40
C GLN A 168 8.07 -15.90 4.95
N ASN A 169 8.27 -14.72 4.36
CA ASN A 169 7.23 -14.08 3.57
C ASN A 169 6.97 -14.92 2.33
N ILE A 170 5.69 -15.12 2.03
CA ILE A 170 5.25 -15.87 0.87
C ILE A 170 4.58 -14.89 -0.09
N ASN A 171 5.32 -14.50 -1.12
CA ASN A 171 4.82 -13.60 -2.15
C ASN A 171 3.91 -14.41 -3.09
N LEU A 172 2.61 -14.36 -2.81
CA LEU A 172 1.62 -15.15 -3.55
C LEU A 172 1.17 -14.48 -4.82
N ARG A 173 1.03 -13.16 -4.77
CA ARG A 173 0.54 -12.37 -5.90
C ARG A 173 1.49 -11.21 -6.14
N GLU A 174 1.67 -10.88 -7.40
CA GLU A 174 2.33 -9.67 -7.81
C GLU A 174 1.37 -8.84 -8.66
N PHE A 175 1.40 -7.53 -8.45
CA PHE A 175 0.69 -6.55 -9.25
C PHE A 175 1.66 -5.46 -9.67
N SER A 176 1.82 -5.23 -10.97
CA SER A 176 2.57 -4.11 -11.51
C SER A 176 1.64 -3.08 -12.10
N PHE A 177 1.90 -1.81 -11.84
CA PHE A 177 1.10 -0.70 -12.32
C PHE A 177 1.91 0.35 -13.04
N SER A 178 1.22 1.10 -13.91
CA SER A 178 1.69 2.40 -14.40
C SER A 178 1.75 3.44 -13.27
N TYR A 179 2.22 4.64 -13.62
CA TYR A 179 2.05 5.85 -12.82
C TYR A 179 0.62 5.99 -12.23
N MET A 180 0.54 6.53 -11.02
CA MET A 180 -0.67 6.69 -10.18
C MET A 180 -1.56 5.45 -10.03
N LEU A 181 -1.03 4.26 -10.31
CA LEU A 181 -1.77 3.00 -10.24
C LEU A 181 -2.99 2.95 -11.17
N GLU A 182 -3.01 3.76 -12.25
CA GLU A 182 -4.20 3.89 -13.09
C GLU A 182 -4.51 2.62 -13.89
N LYS A 183 -3.45 1.94 -14.34
CA LYS A 183 -3.52 0.71 -15.12
C LYS A 183 -2.66 -0.38 -14.47
N CYS A 184 -3.29 -1.50 -14.14
CA CYS A 184 -2.56 -2.73 -13.83
C CYS A 184 -1.98 -3.27 -15.15
N LEU A 185 -0.65 -3.26 -15.26
CA LEU A 185 0.10 -3.69 -16.43
C LEU A 185 0.19 -5.22 -16.48
N CYS A 186 0.37 -5.84 -15.32
CA CYS A 186 0.29 -7.28 -15.13
C CYS A 186 -0.10 -7.61 -13.69
N SER A 187 -0.77 -8.74 -13.53
CA SER A 187 -0.98 -9.37 -12.24
C SER A 187 -0.95 -10.89 -12.41
N PHE A 188 -0.32 -11.58 -11.47
CA PHE A 188 -0.18 -13.03 -11.55
C PHE A 188 0.00 -13.66 -10.18
N TRP A 189 -0.21 -14.97 -10.16
CA TRP A 189 0.07 -15.81 -9.00
C TRP A 189 1.46 -16.41 -9.10
N ASN A 190 2.14 -16.48 -7.96
CA ASN A 190 3.33 -17.29 -7.82
C ASN A 190 2.93 -18.76 -7.59
N SER A 191 2.82 -19.52 -8.68
CA SER A 191 2.32 -20.91 -8.67
C SER A 191 3.17 -21.87 -7.84
N ALA A 192 4.46 -21.58 -7.68
CA ALA A 192 5.39 -22.43 -6.93
C ALA A 192 4.92 -22.71 -5.49
N TYR A 193 4.19 -21.77 -4.88
CA TYR A 193 3.68 -21.94 -3.51
C TYR A 193 2.40 -22.77 -3.43
N PHE A 194 1.54 -22.72 -4.45
CA PHE A 194 0.34 -23.58 -4.48
C PHE A 194 0.73 -25.05 -4.61
N GLU A 195 1.72 -25.33 -5.45
CA GLU A 195 2.31 -26.66 -5.60
C GLU A 195 2.92 -27.13 -4.27
N LYS A 196 3.75 -26.30 -3.63
CA LYS A 196 4.40 -26.62 -2.35
C LYS A 196 3.40 -26.89 -1.22
N LEU A 197 2.26 -26.17 -1.20
CA LEU A 197 1.23 -26.31 -0.18
C LEU A 197 0.16 -27.36 -0.53
N ASN A 198 0.24 -27.98 -1.71
CA ASN A 198 -0.77 -28.89 -2.23
C ASN A 198 -2.19 -28.30 -2.17
N ILE A 199 -2.32 -27.01 -2.51
CA ILE A 199 -3.60 -26.29 -2.52
C ILE A 199 -4.08 -26.19 -3.97
N SER A 200 -5.24 -26.77 -4.24
CA SER A 200 -5.95 -26.59 -5.52
C SER A 200 -7.04 -25.54 -5.36
N ILE A 201 -6.97 -24.47 -6.17
CA ILE A 201 -7.96 -23.39 -6.21
C ILE A 201 -8.50 -23.31 -7.63
N PRO A 202 -9.83 -23.27 -7.85
CA PRO A 202 -10.40 -23.08 -9.18
C PRO A 202 -9.86 -21.81 -9.84
N SER A 203 -9.50 -21.91 -11.12
CA SER A 203 -8.87 -20.83 -11.89
C SER A 203 -9.69 -19.53 -11.89
N ASP A 204 -11.02 -19.61 -11.91
CA ASP A 204 -11.87 -18.42 -11.89
C ASP A 204 -11.86 -17.70 -10.54
N LYS A 205 -11.70 -18.44 -9.43
CA LYS A 205 -11.51 -17.83 -8.10
C LYS A 205 -10.14 -17.16 -7.98
N LEU A 206 -9.10 -17.75 -8.59
CA LEU A 206 -7.78 -17.14 -8.67
C LEU A 206 -7.81 -15.85 -9.50
N LYS A 207 -8.53 -15.82 -10.63
CA LYS A 207 -8.68 -14.60 -11.45
C LYS A 207 -9.39 -13.48 -10.69
N GLU A 208 -10.44 -13.79 -9.93
CA GLU A 208 -11.16 -12.78 -9.15
C GLU A 208 -10.27 -12.09 -8.11
N LEU A 209 -9.37 -12.84 -7.48
CA LEU A 209 -8.39 -12.32 -6.52
C LEU A 209 -7.20 -11.57 -7.17
N LEU A 210 -7.09 -11.57 -8.50
CA LEU A 210 -6.17 -10.71 -9.24
C LEU A 210 -6.84 -9.42 -9.72
N LYS A 211 -8.12 -9.21 -9.39
CA LYS A 211 -8.79 -7.92 -9.62
C LYS A 211 -8.47 -6.94 -8.52
N THR A 212 -8.19 -5.72 -8.93
CA THR A 212 -7.96 -4.59 -8.03
C THR A 212 -9.22 -3.77 -7.88
N ARG A 213 -9.39 -3.13 -6.72
CA ARG A 213 -10.47 -2.17 -6.53
C ARG A 213 -9.91 -0.87 -5.95
N TYR A 214 -10.42 0.25 -6.45
CA TYR A 214 -10.02 1.60 -6.07
C TYR A 214 -11.08 2.21 -5.15
N TYR A 215 -10.64 2.98 -4.17
CA TYR A 215 -11.53 3.72 -3.28
C TYR A 215 -11.68 5.17 -3.75
N ASN A 216 -12.92 5.62 -3.96
CA ASN A 216 -13.23 6.98 -4.44
C ASN A 216 -13.58 7.97 -3.32
N GLY A 217 -13.49 7.55 -2.05
CA GLY A 217 -13.99 8.31 -0.90
C GLY A 217 -15.38 7.87 -0.42
N LYS A 218 -16.14 7.10 -1.19
CA LYS A 218 -17.48 6.63 -0.78
C LYS A 218 -17.55 5.12 -0.80
N ASN A 219 -17.10 4.52 -1.89
CA ASN A 219 -17.19 3.10 -2.14
C ASN A 219 -15.95 2.58 -2.87
N TRP A 220 -15.83 1.26 -2.88
CA TRP A 220 -14.85 0.55 -3.68
C TRP A 220 -15.42 0.23 -5.06
N GLN A 221 -14.58 0.35 -6.10
CA GLN A 221 -14.98 0.09 -7.49
C GLN A 221 -13.81 -0.43 -8.32
N GLU A 222 -14.08 -1.13 -9.42
CA GLU A 222 -13.03 -1.64 -10.32
C GLU A 222 -12.45 -0.53 -11.22
N LYS A 223 -13.26 0.47 -11.57
CA LYS A 223 -12.81 1.61 -12.37
C LYS A 223 -11.86 2.48 -11.55
N PHE A 224 -10.76 2.87 -12.18
CA PHE A 224 -9.81 3.81 -11.61
C PHE A 224 -10.48 5.10 -11.10
N CYS A 225 -10.02 5.59 -9.94
CA CYS A 225 -10.44 6.85 -9.36
C CYS A 225 -9.43 7.38 -8.35
N TYR A 226 -9.50 8.69 -8.12
CA TYR A 226 -8.89 9.35 -6.97
C TYR A 226 -9.87 9.39 -5.79
N ILE A 227 -9.35 9.47 -4.57
CA ILE A 227 -10.14 9.90 -3.41
C ILE A 227 -10.50 11.39 -3.60
N GLU A 228 -11.75 11.76 -3.31
CA GLU A 228 -12.23 13.13 -3.46
C GLU A 228 -11.38 14.11 -2.63
N ARG A 229 -11.01 15.26 -3.20
CA ARG A 229 -10.31 16.32 -2.47
C ARG A 229 -11.31 17.18 -1.70
N ALA A 230 -10.97 17.55 -0.46
CA ALA A 230 -11.74 18.52 0.29
C ALA A 230 -11.69 19.90 -0.40
N LYS A 231 -12.76 20.69 -0.28
CA LYS A 231 -12.75 22.08 -0.76
C LYS A 231 -11.82 22.91 0.13
N LYS A 232 -10.96 23.74 -0.46
CA LYS A 232 -10.22 24.76 0.31
C LYS A 232 -11.26 25.66 0.99
N LYS A 233 -11.21 25.75 2.32
CA LYS A 233 -11.88 26.84 3.03
C LYS A 233 -10.97 28.06 2.84
N PHE A 234 -11.49 29.07 2.13
CA PHE A 234 -10.88 30.40 2.05
C PHE A 234 -11.16 31.17 3.34
#